data_AF-A0A8X7MKA6-F1
#
_entry.id   AF-A0A8X7MKA6-F1
#
_cell.length_a   1.000
_cell.length_b   1.000
_cell.length_c   1.000
_cell.angle_alpha   90.00
_cell.angle_beta   90.00
_cell.angle_gamma   90.00
#
_symmetry.space_group_name_H-M   'P 1'
#
loop_
_entity.id
_entity.type
_entity.pdbx_description
1 polymer ?
#
loop_
_entity_poly.entity_id
_entity_poly.type
_entity_poly.pdbx_seq_one_letter_code
_entity_poly.pdbx_strand_id
1 'polypeptide(L)'
;MLSRLVAHNDKLPLHPSSLTRFHSRATPGISVASYLRRIVRYTNLEKVCTLILLVYIDRVCERMPGFTICGLTVHRFVCAAIVCASKALCDAFSTNSHYAKVGGISLIELNMLEKEFLENIDWSLTCDGTMLQHYYSSLVRSHPAYSLAEEPLEVSSKPQAERNSPHLAPLPGDDPFLSARMRESEYPELNVHVPGHRWPRPDDRKAQQRAD
;
A
#
# COMPACT_ATOMS: atom_id res chain seq x y z
N MET A 1 -3.14 -6.21 -19.01
CA MET A 1 -4.02 -5.04 -19.18
C MET A 1 -3.24 -3.85 -19.75
N LEU A 2 -2.28 -3.26 -19.02
CA LEU A 2 -1.55 -2.04 -19.44
C LEU A 2 -0.93 -2.11 -20.85
N SER A 3 -0.29 -3.22 -21.23
CA SER A 3 0.28 -3.34 -22.60
C SER A 3 -0.79 -3.24 -23.70
N ARG A 4 -2.01 -3.74 -23.44
CA ARG A 4 -3.14 -3.63 -24.39
C ARG A 4 -3.66 -2.20 -24.45
N LEU A 5 -3.74 -1.53 -23.29
CA LEU A 5 -4.14 -0.12 -23.20
C LEU A 5 -3.17 0.78 -23.97
N VAL A 6 -1.87 0.63 -23.73
CA VAL A 6 -0.81 1.38 -24.42
C VAL A 6 -0.87 1.15 -25.93
N ALA A 7 -0.93 -0.10 -26.39
CA ALA A 7 -0.98 -0.42 -27.82
C ALA A 7 -2.24 0.12 -28.52
N HIS A 8 -3.35 0.28 -27.80
CA HIS A 8 -4.55 0.92 -28.33
C HIS A 8 -4.36 2.44 -28.41
N ASN A 9 -3.87 3.04 -27.33
CA ASN A 9 -3.73 4.49 -27.18
C ASN A 9 -2.60 5.08 -28.03
N ASP A 10 -1.57 4.31 -28.37
CA ASP A 10 -0.49 4.73 -29.29
C ASP A 10 -0.99 5.07 -30.70
N LYS A 11 -2.23 4.69 -31.05
CA LYS A 11 -2.87 5.02 -32.32
C LYS A 11 -3.50 6.42 -32.32
N LEU A 12 -3.64 7.05 -31.15
CA LEU A 12 -4.25 8.37 -31.03
C LEU A 12 -3.22 9.46 -31.40
N PRO A 13 -3.64 10.50 -32.14
CA PRO A 13 -2.74 11.58 -32.52
C PRO A 13 -2.31 12.37 -31.28
N LEU A 14 -1.00 12.55 -31.11
CA LEU A 14 -0.44 13.40 -30.06
C LEU A 14 -0.52 14.86 -30.49
N HIS A 15 -1.19 15.70 -29.69
CA HIS A 15 -1.19 17.13 -29.91
C HIS A 15 -0.05 17.78 -29.12
N PRO A 16 0.81 18.63 -29.73
CA PRO A 16 1.96 19.22 -29.03
C PRO A 16 1.57 20.13 -27.86
N SER A 17 0.33 20.63 -27.85
CA SER A 17 -0.20 21.44 -26.74
C SER A 17 -0.69 20.62 -25.54
N SER A 18 -0.70 19.28 -25.62
CA SER A 18 -1.17 18.38 -24.55
C SER A 18 -0.03 17.60 -23.87
N LEU A 19 1.21 18.11 -23.97
CA LEU A 19 2.36 17.47 -23.33
C LEU A 19 2.33 17.68 -21.81
N THR A 20 2.36 16.57 -21.09
CA THR A 20 2.46 16.53 -19.63
C THR A 20 3.87 16.15 -19.18
N ARG A 21 4.18 16.30 -17.88
CA ARG A 21 5.48 15.87 -17.31
C ARG A 21 5.74 14.38 -17.47
N PHE A 22 4.68 13.57 -17.58
CA PHE A 22 4.79 12.14 -17.80
C PHE A 22 5.31 11.77 -19.20
N HIS A 23 5.27 12.68 -20.18
CA HIS A 23 5.76 12.39 -21.53
C HIS A 23 7.28 12.27 -21.60
N SER A 24 7.75 11.10 -22.00
CA SER A 24 9.15 10.83 -22.31
C SER A 24 9.53 11.41 -23.68
N ARG A 25 10.83 11.69 -23.88
CA ARG A 25 11.35 12.17 -25.18
C ARG A 25 11.21 11.13 -26.29
N ALA A 26 11.32 9.86 -25.93
CA ALA A 26 11.12 8.70 -26.78
C ALA A 26 10.57 7.56 -25.91
N THR A 27 9.90 6.60 -26.54
CA THR A 27 9.39 5.41 -25.86
C THR A 27 10.58 4.62 -25.28
N PRO A 28 10.58 4.33 -23.96
CA PRO A 28 11.65 3.54 -23.37
C PRO A 28 11.75 2.15 -23.98
N GLY A 29 12.98 1.66 -24.22
CA GLY A 29 13.22 0.33 -24.83
C GLY A 29 12.84 -0.86 -23.94
N ILE A 30 12.59 -0.63 -22.65
CA ILE A 30 12.08 -1.65 -21.73
C ILE A 30 10.56 -1.76 -21.83
N SER A 31 10.01 -2.98 -21.94
CA SER A 31 8.55 -3.16 -21.94
C SER A 31 7.93 -2.79 -20.60
N VAL A 32 6.67 -2.33 -20.62
CA VAL A 32 5.91 -1.98 -19.40
C VAL A 32 5.89 -3.12 -18.38
N ALA A 33 5.71 -4.36 -18.83
CA ALA A 33 5.70 -5.54 -17.98
C ALA A 33 7.07 -5.80 -17.31
N SER A 34 8.17 -5.64 -18.07
CA SER A 34 9.52 -5.81 -17.52
C SER A 34 9.89 -4.66 -16.58
N TYR A 35 9.44 -3.45 -16.87
CA TYR A 35 9.63 -2.30 -16.00
C TYR A 35 8.89 -2.45 -14.66
N LEU A 36 7.62 -2.86 -14.69
CA LEU A 36 6.86 -3.18 -13.47
C LEU A 36 7.51 -4.30 -12.66
N ARG A 37 7.94 -5.39 -13.31
CA ARG A 37 8.67 -6.49 -12.63
C ARG A 37 9.94 -5.98 -11.94
N ARG A 38 10.69 -5.09 -12.58
CA ARG A 38 11.88 -4.46 -11.99
C ARG A 38 11.50 -3.65 -10.74
N ILE A 39 10.49 -2.79 -10.81
CA ILE A 39 10.04 -1.99 -9.65
C ILE A 39 9.67 -2.92 -8.49
N VAL A 40 8.73 -3.85 -8.72
CA VAL A 40 8.26 -4.80 -7.71
C VAL A 40 9.42 -5.54 -7.04
N ARG A 41 10.37 -6.06 -7.85
CA ARG A 41 11.50 -6.85 -7.34
C ARG A 41 12.45 -6.03 -6.48
N TYR A 42 12.76 -4.79 -6.86
CA TYR A 42 13.82 -4.01 -6.21
C TYR A 42 13.31 -3.00 -5.17
N THR A 43 12.00 -2.77 -5.07
CA THR A 43 11.40 -1.90 -4.04
C THR A 43 10.61 -2.67 -2.99
N ASN A 44 10.52 -4.00 -3.11
CA ASN A 44 9.65 -4.85 -2.28
C ASN A 44 8.20 -4.36 -2.27
N LEU A 45 7.66 -4.05 -3.46
CA LEU A 45 6.35 -3.43 -3.60
C LEU A 45 5.22 -4.36 -3.12
N GLU A 46 4.34 -3.85 -2.27
CA GLU A 46 3.15 -4.59 -1.86
C GLU A 46 2.14 -4.76 -3.01
N LYS A 47 1.40 -5.86 -2.96
CA LYS A 47 0.41 -6.23 -4.00
C LYS A 47 -0.69 -5.17 -4.12
N VAL A 48 -1.11 -4.60 -2.99
CA VAL A 48 -2.13 -3.53 -2.94
C VAL A 48 -1.72 -2.33 -3.77
N CYS A 49 -0.46 -1.89 -3.69
CA CYS A 49 0.05 -0.77 -4.50
C CYS A 49 0.05 -1.06 -6.00
N THR A 50 0.23 -2.33 -6.39
CA THR A 50 0.16 -2.72 -7.81
C THR A 50 -1.28 -2.69 -8.32
N LEU A 51 -2.25 -3.04 -7.47
CA LEU A 51 -3.66 -3.08 -7.83
C LEU A 51 -4.30 -1.68 -7.86
N ILE A 52 -4.00 -0.84 -6.86
CA ILE A 52 -4.54 0.53 -6.80
C ILE A 52 -4.04 1.41 -7.95
N LEU A 53 -2.93 1.04 -8.60
CA LEU A 53 -2.46 1.68 -9.83
C LEU A 53 -3.56 1.77 -10.90
N LEU A 54 -4.46 0.79 -10.98
CA LEU A 54 -5.60 0.82 -11.91
C LEU A 54 -6.59 1.93 -11.54
N VAL A 55 -6.89 2.10 -10.25
CA VAL A 55 -7.73 3.19 -9.73
C VAL A 55 -7.10 4.54 -10.06
N TYR A 56 -5.77 4.64 -9.92
CA TYR A 56 -5.04 5.88 -10.19
C TYR A 56 -5.05 6.27 -11.66
N ILE A 57 -5.00 5.30 -12.57
CA ILE A 57 -5.15 5.56 -14.01
C ILE A 57 -6.50 6.21 -14.28
N ASP A 58 -7.57 5.63 -13.75
CA ASP A 58 -8.93 6.12 -14.02
C ASP A 58 -9.14 7.52 -13.41
N ARG A 59 -8.71 7.74 -12.15
CA ARG A 59 -8.79 9.06 -11.50
C ARG A 59 -8.04 10.16 -12.25
N VAL A 60 -6.83 9.86 -12.72
CA VAL A 60 -6.03 10.85 -13.45
C VAL A 60 -6.60 11.10 -14.84
N CYS A 61 -7.05 10.06 -15.54
CA CYS A 61 -7.68 10.24 -16.85
C CYS A 61 -9.01 11.01 -16.77
N GLU A 62 -9.76 10.87 -15.68
CA GLU A 62 -10.98 11.65 -15.43
C GLU A 62 -10.67 13.14 -15.17
N ARG A 63 -9.57 13.43 -14.46
CA ARG A 63 -9.20 14.80 -14.07
C ARG A 63 -8.36 15.56 -15.09
N MET A 64 -7.61 14.86 -15.93
CA MET A 64 -6.75 15.45 -16.94
C MET A 64 -7.31 15.20 -18.35
N PRO A 65 -8.19 16.08 -18.86
CA PRO A 65 -8.72 15.94 -20.21
C PRO A 65 -7.57 15.99 -21.23
N GLY A 66 -7.46 14.95 -22.06
CA GLY A 66 -6.40 14.81 -23.07
C GLY A 66 -5.13 14.09 -22.57
N PHE A 67 -5.02 13.78 -21.27
CA PHE A 67 -3.99 12.84 -20.81
C PHE A 67 -4.38 11.42 -21.18
N THR A 68 -3.44 10.66 -21.73
CA THR A 68 -3.65 9.27 -22.13
C THR A 68 -2.45 8.42 -21.75
N ILE A 69 -2.71 7.20 -21.27
CA ILE A 69 -1.67 6.21 -20.99
C ILE A 69 -1.21 5.58 -22.31
N CYS A 70 -0.05 6.00 -22.81
CA CYS A 70 0.56 5.55 -24.05
C CYS A 70 2.05 5.21 -23.82
N GLY A 71 2.77 4.78 -24.85
CA GLY A 71 4.17 4.35 -24.76
C GLY A 71 5.12 5.45 -24.28
N LEU A 72 4.76 6.73 -24.48
CA LEU A 72 5.54 7.86 -24.01
C LEU A 72 5.29 8.21 -22.55
N THR A 73 4.08 7.97 -22.03
CA THR A 73 3.65 8.42 -20.69
C THR A 73 3.74 7.32 -19.63
N VAL A 74 3.50 6.07 -20.01
CA VAL A 74 3.26 4.96 -19.08
C VAL A 74 4.39 4.73 -18.08
N HIS A 75 5.67 4.75 -18.48
CA HIS A 75 6.77 4.41 -17.55
C HIS A 75 6.94 5.45 -16.44
N ARG A 76 6.94 6.73 -16.80
CA ARG A 76 7.04 7.84 -15.83
C ARG A 76 5.82 7.89 -14.93
N PHE A 77 4.63 7.77 -15.52
CA PHE A 77 3.37 7.72 -14.79
C PHE A 77 3.35 6.59 -13.75
N VAL A 78 3.63 5.35 -14.19
CA VAL A 78 3.64 4.16 -13.32
C VAL A 78 4.65 4.32 -12.19
N CYS A 79 5.84 4.88 -12.47
CA CYS A 79 6.83 5.09 -11.43
C CYS A 79 6.34 6.06 -10.35
N ALA A 80 5.78 7.21 -10.75
CA ALA A 80 5.28 8.20 -9.80
C ALA A 80 4.08 7.67 -9.00
N ALA A 81 3.11 7.05 -9.70
CA ALA A 81 1.93 6.46 -9.10
C ALA A 81 2.28 5.39 -8.04
N ILE A 82 3.25 4.52 -8.33
CA ILE A 82 3.71 3.50 -7.38
C ILE A 82 4.38 4.13 -6.17
N VAL A 83 5.24 5.14 -6.36
CA VAL A 83 5.90 5.85 -5.25
C VAL A 83 4.86 6.44 -4.29
N CYS A 84 3.86 7.13 -4.84
CA CYS A 84 2.78 7.69 -4.05
C CYS A 84 1.93 6.60 -3.37
N ALA A 85 1.61 5.51 -4.07
CA ALA A 85 0.87 4.38 -3.50
C ALA A 85 1.63 3.75 -2.31
N SER A 86 2.92 3.46 -2.47
CA SER A 86 3.72 2.83 -1.41
C SER A 86 3.85 3.71 -0.18
N LYS A 87 4.06 5.01 -0.35
CA LYS A 87 4.13 5.94 0.78
C LYS A 87 2.79 6.13 1.49
N ALA A 88 1.67 5.97 0.78
CA ALA A 88 0.34 6.20 1.33
C ALA A 88 -0.25 4.96 2.00
N LEU A 89 0.09 3.76 1.52
CA LEU A 89 -0.62 2.53 1.88
C LEU A 89 0.24 1.50 2.61
N CYS A 90 1.57 1.60 2.54
CA CYS A 90 2.46 0.63 3.15
C CYS A 90 3.13 1.21 4.39
N ASP A 91 3.27 0.39 5.43
CA ASP A 91 4.04 0.75 6.63
C ASP A 91 5.55 0.81 6.35
N ALA A 92 6.02 0.00 5.39
CA ALA A 92 7.40 -0.05 4.96
C ALA A 92 7.55 0.45 3.51
N PHE A 93 8.19 1.60 3.33
CA PHE A 93 8.45 2.18 2.01
C PHE A 93 9.91 2.66 1.88
N SER A 94 10.38 2.68 0.64
CA SER A 94 11.74 3.13 0.31
C SER A 94 11.84 4.66 0.12
N THR A 95 13.05 5.20 0.15
CA THR A 95 13.28 6.64 -0.15
C THR A 95 13.11 6.94 -1.65
N ASN A 96 12.83 8.20 -1.99
CA ASN A 96 12.77 8.63 -3.40
C ASN A 96 14.08 8.38 -4.15
N SER A 97 15.24 8.48 -3.47
CA SER A 97 16.53 8.15 -4.09
C SER A 97 16.61 6.69 -4.53
N HIS A 98 16.08 5.78 -3.72
CA HIS A 98 15.99 4.36 -4.08
C HIS A 98 15.04 4.13 -5.25
N TYR A 99 13.83 4.70 -5.19
CA TYR A 99 12.87 4.61 -6.29
C TYR A 99 13.40 5.20 -7.59
N ALA A 100 14.12 6.32 -7.55
CA ALA A 100 14.73 6.96 -8.70
C ALA A 100 15.76 6.04 -9.38
N LYS A 101 16.64 5.40 -8.59
CA LYS A 101 17.61 4.41 -9.08
C LYS A 101 16.91 3.20 -9.72
N VAL A 102 15.87 2.68 -9.08
CA VAL A 102 15.11 1.54 -9.62
C VAL A 102 14.32 1.93 -10.86
N GLY A 103 13.73 3.12 -10.91
CA GLY A 103 12.97 3.63 -12.07
C GLY A 103 13.86 4.09 -13.23
N GLY A 104 15.16 4.31 -13.00
CA GLY A 104 16.07 4.82 -14.03
C GLY A 104 15.78 6.28 -14.40
N ILE A 105 15.26 7.06 -13.46
CA ILE A 105 14.97 8.49 -13.59
C ILE A 105 15.78 9.27 -12.55
N SER A 106 16.08 10.54 -12.82
CA SER A 106 16.82 11.35 -11.85
C SER A 106 15.96 11.60 -10.59
N LEU A 107 16.60 11.79 -9.43
CA LEU A 107 15.87 12.07 -8.19
C LEU A 107 15.02 13.35 -8.31
N ILE A 108 15.57 14.39 -8.94
CA ILE A 108 14.87 15.66 -9.14
C ILE A 108 13.62 15.44 -10.01
N GLU A 109 13.77 14.68 -11.09
CA GLU A 109 12.66 14.33 -11.97
C GLU A 109 11.59 13.51 -11.25
N LEU A 110 11.99 12.49 -10.46
CA LEU A 110 11.02 11.71 -9.68
C LEU A 110 10.25 12.58 -8.70
N ASN A 111 10.91 13.49 -7.98
CA ASN A 111 10.24 14.38 -7.05
C ASN A 111 9.22 15.30 -7.75
N MET A 112 9.56 15.80 -8.95
CA MET A 112 8.62 16.59 -9.76
C MET A 112 7.44 15.75 -10.24
N LEU A 113 7.68 14.52 -10.70
CA LEU A 113 6.63 13.61 -11.15
C LEU A 113 5.72 13.18 -9.99
N GLU A 114 6.27 12.96 -8.79
CA GLU A 114 5.50 12.69 -7.58
C GLU A 114 4.56 13.85 -7.25
N LYS A 115 5.08 15.08 -7.23
CA LYS A 115 4.26 16.28 -6.98
C LYS A 115 3.15 16.42 -8.02
N GLU A 116 3.49 16.33 -9.30
CA GLU A 116 2.55 16.41 -10.42
C GLU A 116 1.46 15.34 -10.29
N PHE A 117 1.83 14.10 -9.94
CA PHE A 117 0.85 13.03 -9.74
C PHE A 117 -0.12 13.32 -8.58
N LEU A 118 0.40 13.81 -7.45
CA LEU A 118 -0.41 14.14 -6.27
C LEU A 118 -1.42 15.26 -6.55
N GLU A 119 -1.00 16.28 -7.32
CA GLU A 119 -1.88 17.36 -7.78
C GLU A 119 -2.98 16.83 -8.71
N ASN A 120 -2.62 15.96 -9.67
CA ASN A 120 -3.57 15.41 -10.64
C ASN A 120 -4.58 14.41 -10.03
N ILE A 121 -4.23 13.76 -8.91
CA ILE A 121 -5.16 12.90 -8.17
C ILE A 121 -5.85 13.64 -7.01
N ASP A 122 -5.59 14.94 -6.85
CA ASP A 122 -6.12 15.78 -5.76
C ASP A 122 -5.93 15.12 -4.38
N TRP A 123 -4.74 14.56 -4.17
CA TRP A 123 -4.37 13.87 -2.92
C TRP A 123 -5.28 12.68 -2.52
N SER A 124 -6.17 12.24 -3.41
CA SER A 124 -7.04 11.07 -3.20
C SER A 124 -6.25 9.79 -3.48
N LEU A 125 -5.50 9.33 -2.48
CA LEU A 125 -4.61 8.15 -2.58
C LEU A 125 -5.25 6.86 -2.05
N THR A 126 -6.33 6.96 -1.28
CA THR A 126 -7.02 5.79 -0.72
C THR A 126 -8.24 5.42 -1.57
N CYS A 127 -8.70 4.18 -1.44
CA CYS A 127 -9.94 3.71 -2.04
C CYS A 127 -10.60 2.68 -1.12
N ASP A 128 -11.90 2.52 -1.26
CA ASP A 128 -12.65 1.51 -0.50
C ASP A 128 -12.26 0.10 -0.92
N GLY A 129 -12.34 -0.85 0.03
CA GLY A 129 -12.05 -2.26 -0.23
C GLY A 129 -12.95 -2.86 -1.32
N THR A 130 -14.21 -2.43 -1.38
CA THR A 130 -15.17 -2.84 -2.42
C THR A 130 -14.75 -2.40 -3.81
N MET A 131 -14.27 -1.16 -3.94
CA MET A 131 -13.72 -0.63 -5.18
C MET A 131 -12.49 -1.44 -5.61
N LEU A 132 -11.55 -1.67 -4.69
CA LEU A 132 -10.35 -2.44 -5.00
C LEU A 132 -10.67 -3.88 -5.42
N GLN A 133 -11.64 -4.52 -4.75
CA GLN A 133 -12.14 -5.86 -5.11
C GLN A 133 -12.80 -5.89 -6.49
N HIS A 134 -13.53 -4.83 -6.86
CA HIS A 134 -14.08 -4.70 -8.20
C HIS A 134 -12.99 -4.67 -9.27
N TYR A 135 -11.92 -3.89 -9.08
CA TYR A 135 -10.77 -3.90 -10.00
C TYR A 135 -10.07 -5.25 -10.04
N TYR A 136 -9.88 -5.91 -8.89
CA TYR A 136 -9.28 -7.24 -8.82
C TYR A 136 -10.09 -8.27 -9.62
N SER A 137 -11.39 -8.38 -9.35
CA SER A 137 -12.27 -9.33 -10.02
C SER A 137 -12.37 -9.06 -11.52
N SER A 138 -12.42 -7.79 -11.94
CA SER A 138 -12.40 -7.39 -13.35
C SER A 138 -11.08 -7.80 -14.02
N LEU A 139 -9.95 -7.62 -13.36
CA LEU A 139 -8.64 -8.01 -13.87
C LEU A 139 -8.53 -9.52 -14.06
N VAL A 140 -8.95 -10.30 -13.07
CA VAL A 140 -8.96 -11.77 -13.11
C VAL A 140 -9.85 -12.26 -14.25
N ARG A 141 -11.10 -11.79 -14.33
CA ARG A 141 -12.05 -12.16 -15.41
C ARG A 141 -11.55 -11.79 -16.81
N SER A 142 -10.75 -10.73 -16.93
CA SER A 142 -10.20 -10.30 -18.21
C SER A 142 -9.04 -11.16 -18.73
N HIS A 143 -8.49 -12.06 -17.89
CA HIS A 143 -7.31 -12.85 -18.22
C HIS A 143 -7.60 -14.35 -18.17
N PRO A 144 -7.35 -15.11 -19.25
CA PRO A 144 -7.77 -16.51 -19.33
C PRO A 144 -7.02 -17.45 -18.38
N ALA A 145 -5.88 -17.02 -17.83
CA ALA A 145 -5.05 -17.86 -16.96
C ALA A 145 -5.39 -17.77 -15.46
N TYR A 146 -6.35 -16.94 -15.06
CA TYR A 146 -6.72 -16.76 -13.66
C TYR A 146 -8.21 -16.99 -13.43
N SER A 147 -8.54 -17.63 -12.31
CA SER A 147 -9.90 -17.79 -11.80
C SER A 147 -9.97 -17.29 -10.37
N LEU A 148 -11.12 -16.77 -9.96
CA LEU A 148 -11.39 -16.49 -8.55
C LEU A 148 -11.62 -17.82 -7.83
N ALA A 149 -11.04 -17.99 -6.64
CA ALA A 149 -11.37 -19.11 -5.79
C ALA A 149 -12.84 -19.00 -5.36
N GLU A 150 -13.55 -20.12 -5.34
CA GLU A 150 -14.89 -20.18 -4.74
C GLU A 150 -14.76 -19.96 -3.23
N GLU A 151 -15.68 -19.19 -2.64
CA GLU A 151 -15.70 -19.06 -1.18
C GLU A 151 -15.91 -20.44 -0.55
N PRO A 152 -15.10 -20.84 0.44
CA PRO A 152 -15.36 -22.06 1.19
C PRO A 152 -16.77 -21.99 1.76
N LEU A 153 -17.62 -22.95 1.38
CA LEU A 153 -18.95 -23.10 1.96
C LEU A 153 -18.80 -23.13 3.49
N GLU A 154 -19.28 -22.11 4.19
CA GLU A 154 -19.42 -22.16 5.64
C GLU A 154 -20.36 -23.33 5.98
N VAL A 155 -19.78 -24.46 6.40
CA VAL A 155 -20.53 -25.57 6.97
C VAL A 155 -21.13 -25.05 8.27
N SER A 156 -22.40 -24.64 8.21
CA SER A 156 -23.18 -24.17 9.34
C SER A 156 -23.42 -25.33 10.33
N SER A 157 -22.41 -25.68 11.12
CA SER A 157 -22.59 -26.50 12.32
C SER A 157 -22.92 -25.56 13.47
N LYS A 158 -24.20 -25.18 13.60
CA LYS A 158 -24.71 -24.63 14.87
C LYS A 158 -24.68 -25.74 15.92
N PRO A 159 -23.98 -25.61 17.05
CA PRO A 159 -24.23 -26.49 18.19
C PRO A 159 -25.57 -26.08 18.78
N GLN A 160 -26.59 -26.93 18.68
CA GLN A 160 -27.79 -26.83 19.51
C GLN A 160 -27.38 -27.16 20.95
N ALA A 161 -27.06 -26.13 21.73
CA ALA A 161 -26.96 -26.26 23.17
C ALA A 161 -28.39 -26.41 23.72
N GLU A 162 -28.73 -27.65 24.07
CA GLU A 162 -29.95 -27.99 24.79
C GLU A 162 -30.04 -27.18 26.08
N ARG A 163 -31.08 -26.36 26.12
CA ARG A 163 -31.54 -25.62 27.29
C ARG A 163 -32.27 -26.63 28.19
N ASN A 164 -31.62 -27.13 29.23
CA ASN A 164 -32.28 -27.67 30.42
C ASN A 164 -31.30 -27.81 31.60
N SER A 165 -31.30 -26.83 32.50
CA SER A 165 -30.89 -27.02 33.91
C SER A 165 -31.91 -26.33 34.81
N PRO A 166 -32.44 -27.00 35.85
CA PRO A 166 -33.39 -26.40 36.76
C PRO A 166 -32.69 -25.44 37.73
N HIS A 167 -33.40 -24.36 38.01
CA HIS A 167 -33.10 -23.24 38.90
C HIS A 167 -32.84 -23.70 40.34
N LEU A 168 -31.63 -23.46 40.87
CA LEU A 168 -31.34 -23.49 42.30
C LEU A 168 -30.98 -22.08 42.77
N ALA A 169 -31.64 -21.61 43.83
CA ALA A 169 -31.55 -20.25 44.35
C ALA A 169 -30.14 -19.89 44.88
N PRO A 170 -29.76 -18.60 44.93
CA PRO A 170 -28.44 -18.18 45.42
C PRO A 170 -28.38 -18.22 46.95
N LEU A 171 -27.28 -18.78 47.50
CA LEU A 171 -26.91 -18.60 48.90
C LEU A 171 -26.17 -17.27 49.10
N PRO A 172 -26.26 -16.65 50.29
CA PRO A 172 -25.69 -15.33 50.54
C PRO A 172 -24.20 -15.45 50.91
N GLY A 173 -23.31 -14.78 50.17
CA GLY A 173 -21.91 -14.72 50.60
C GLY A 173 -20.83 -14.22 49.63
N ASP A 174 -21.08 -14.07 48.32
CA ASP A 174 -20.00 -13.78 47.38
C ASP A 174 -20.02 -12.34 46.84
N ASP A 175 -19.23 -11.47 47.47
CA ASP A 175 -18.87 -10.15 46.95
C ASP A 175 -17.82 -10.30 45.81
N PRO A 176 -18.06 -9.78 44.58
CA PRO A 176 -17.17 -10.01 43.43
C PRO A 176 -15.81 -9.32 43.49
N PHE A 177 -15.54 -8.50 44.51
CA PHE A 177 -14.35 -7.63 44.57
C PHE A 177 -13.22 -8.16 45.46
N LEU A 178 -13.38 -9.31 46.14
CA LEU A 178 -12.34 -9.88 47.02
C LEU A 178 -11.41 -10.89 46.32
N SER A 179 -11.81 -11.48 45.18
CA SER A 179 -10.99 -12.45 44.45
C SER A 179 -9.89 -11.80 43.59
N ALA A 180 -10.00 -10.50 43.30
CA ALA A 180 -9.02 -9.75 42.52
C ALA A 180 -7.77 -9.33 43.32
N ARG A 181 -7.80 -9.43 44.66
CA ARG A 181 -6.70 -8.94 45.52
C ARG A 181 -5.71 -10.01 45.98
N MET A 182 -5.91 -11.27 45.61
CA MET A 182 -5.07 -12.41 46.01
C MET A 182 -4.34 -13.12 44.85
N ARG A 183 -4.39 -12.60 43.61
CA ARG A 183 -3.65 -13.14 42.46
C ARG A 183 -2.60 -12.18 41.87
N GLU A 184 -1.96 -11.36 42.70
CA GLU A 184 -0.79 -10.57 42.31
C GLU A 184 0.53 -11.05 42.94
N SER A 185 0.52 -12.14 43.72
CA SER A 185 1.72 -12.63 44.42
C SER A 185 2.48 -13.78 43.73
N GLU A 186 2.17 -14.11 42.48
CA GLU A 186 2.82 -15.21 41.76
C GLU A 186 3.22 -14.80 40.33
N TYR A 187 4.17 -13.87 40.23
CA TYR A 187 5.04 -13.77 39.07
C TYR A 187 6.47 -14.05 39.53
N PRO A 188 7.11 -15.15 39.09
CA PRO A 188 8.55 -15.27 39.23
C PRO A 188 9.21 -14.21 38.36
N GLU A 189 10.09 -13.41 38.95
CA GLU A 189 10.91 -12.44 38.22
C GLU A 189 11.67 -13.13 37.09
N LEU A 190 11.35 -12.78 35.85
CA LEU A 190 12.20 -13.07 34.70
C LEU A 190 13.44 -12.20 34.83
N ASN A 191 14.47 -12.75 35.47
CA ASN A 191 15.78 -12.14 35.61
C ASN A 191 16.49 -12.18 34.25
N VAL A 192 16.09 -11.29 33.34
CA VAL A 192 16.80 -11.08 32.07
C VAL A 192 17.88 -10.05 32.34
N HIS A 193 19.10 -10.53 32.56
CA HIS A 193 20.29 -9.69 32.56
C HIS A 193 20.51 -9.13 31.16
N VAL A 194 20.12 -7.87 30.94
CA VAL A 194 20.43 -7.13 29.71
C VAL A 194 21.68 -6.28 30.00
N PRO A 195 22.84 -6.58 29.39
CA PRO A 195 24.03 -5.76 29.54
C PRO A 195 23.77 -4.35 28.99
N GLY A 196 24.24 -3.35 29.74
CA GLY A 196 23.85 -1.95 29.61
C GLY A 196 23.90 -1.37 28.20
N HIS A 197 22.72 -0.96 27.72
CA HIS A 197 22.59 0.13 26.75
C HIS A 197 21.48 1.06 27.24
N ARG A 198 21.89 2.15 27.91
CA ARG A 198 21.01 3.24 28.32
C ARG A 198 20.67 4.07 27.07
N TRP A 199 19.40 4.09 26.68
CA TRP A 199 18.90 5.02 25.67
C TRP A 199 19.05 6.47 26.18
N PRO A 200 19.67 7.39 25.43
CA PRO A 200 19.86 8.77 25.89
C PRO A 200 18.51 9.49 25.99
N ARG A 201 18.30 10.24 27.09
CA ARG A 201 17.11 11.10 27.20
C ARG A 201 17.30 12.37 26.35
N PRO A 202 16.21 12.99 25.88
CA PRO A 202 16.27 14.13 24.95
C PRO A 202 17.01 15.38 25.46
N ASP A 203 17.33 15.47 26.76
CA ASP A 203 18.00 16.63 27.37
C ASP A 203 19.54 16.59 27.33
N ASP A 204 20.16 15.47 26.93
CA ASP A 204 21.63 15.35 26.91
C ASP A 204 22.29 15.96 25.65
N ARG A 205 21.53 16.47 24.68
CA ARG A 205 22.09 17.05 23.44
C ARG A 205 22.58 18.49 23.55
N LYS A 206 22.42 19.15 24.70
CA LYS A 206 22.84 20.56 24.86
C LYS A 206 24.20 20.75 25.56
N ALA A 207 24.88 19.68 25.96
CA ALA A 207 26.18 19.78 26.63
C ALA A 207 27.41 19.56 25.71
N GLN A 208 27.24 19.02 24.49
CA GLN A 208 28.36 18.62 23.61
C GLN A 208 28.68 19.59 22.45
N GLN A 209 28.34 20.88 22.59
CA GLN A 209 28.67 21.93 21.60
C GLN A 209 29.39 23.14 22.22
N ARG A 210 30.06 22.96 23.38
CA ARG A 210 30.97 23.95 23.96
C ARG A 210 32.26 23.30 24.45
N ALA A 211 33.01 22.72 23.53
CA ALA A 211 34.45 22.49 23.63
C ALA A 211 34.89 21.94 22.28
N ASP A 212 35.21 22.85 21.37
CA ASP A 212 36.26 22.78 20.34
C ASP A 212 36.24 24.09 19.54
#